data_AF-A0A8T3MHF6-F1
#
_entry.id   AF-A0A8T3MHF6-F1
#
_cell.length_a   1.000
_cell.length_b   1.000
_cell.length_c   1.000
_cell.angle_alpha   90.00
_cell.angle_beta   90.00
_cell.angle_gamma   90.00
#
_symmetry.space_group_name_H-M   'P 1'
#
loop_
_entity.id
_entity.type
_entity.pdbx_description
1 polymer ?
#
loop_
_entity_poly.entity_id
_entity_poly.type
_entity_poly.pdbx_seq_one_letter_code
_entity_poly.pdbx_strand_id
1 'polypeptide(L)'
;MASLSIPGVRIVDVVAGRVSEPRTVVIRGDRIASIVEAPATGEPRYLAPGLVDAHVHLVFDAGSDPVGSYRALDHEGRLRVALANAQVAIWAGITTVRDLGAPLASIAEAAATIARGEAPGPDIVHAGASITRVGGHLGMFGGEVRDAREARALVARQVSAGARAVKLVVSGG
;
A
#
# COMPACT_ATOMS: atom_id res chain seq x y z
N MET A 1 25.73 -6.34 8.41
CA MET A 1 24.57 -5.79 7.69
C MET A 1 25.00 -5.50 6.27
N ALA A 2 24.20 -5.87 5.27
CA ALA A 2 24.51 -5.58 3.87
C ALA A 2 24.46 -4.06 3.61
N SER A 3 25.38 -3.58 2.77
CA SER A 3 25.45 -2.19 2.32
C SER A 3 25.25 -2.18 0.81
N LEU A 4 24.38 -1.30 0.31
CA LEU A 4 24.13 -1.08 -1.11
C LEU A 4 24.51 0.35 -1.46
N SER A 5 25.14 0.55 -2.62
CA SER A 5 25.49 1.88 -3.12
C SER A 5 24.92 2.09 -4.51
N ILE A 6 24.32 3.26 -4.73
CA ILE A 6 23.76 3.69 -6.02
C ILE A 6 24.57 4.91 -6.49
N PRO A 7 25.63 4.71 -7.31
CA PRO A 7 26.53 5.80 -7.71
C PRO A 7 25.99 6.61 -8.89
N GLY A 8 26.40 7.88 -8.99
CA GLY A 8 26.19 8.72 -10.17
C GLY A 8 24.73 9.04 -10.50
N VAL A 9 23.85 9.10 -9.50
CA VAL A 9 22.43 9.44 -9.68
C VAL A 9 22.15 10.90 -9.33
N ARG A 10 21.23 11.51 -10.06
CA ARG A 10 20.67 12.82 -9.73
C ARG A 10 19.42 12.63 -8.89
N ILE A 11 19.39 13.22 -7.70
CA ILE A 11 18.28 13.03 -6.76
C ILE A 11 17.20 14.05 -7.06
N VAL A 12 15.97 13.57 -7.24
CA VAL A 12 14.77 14.40 -7.32
C VAL A 12 14.35 14.74 -5.89
N ASP A 13 14.71 15.93 -5.44
CA ASP A 13 14.32 16.45 -4.12
C ASP A 13 12.92 17.08 -4.22
N VAL A 14 11.92 16.29 -3.89
CA VAL A 14 10.50 16.68 -3.96
C VAL A 14 10.11 17.73 -2.92
N VAL A 15 10.92 17.92 -1.87
CA VAL A 15 10.66 18.93 -0.83
C VAL A 15 11.20 20.28 -1.26
N ALA A 16 12.43 20.31 -1.79
CA ALA A 16 13.05 21.54 -2.29
C ALA A 16 12.65 21.89 -3.74
N GLY A 17 11.97 20.99 -4.45
CA GLY A 17 11.54 21.21 -5.84
C GLY A 17 12.69 21.29 -6.84
N ARG A 18 13.78 20.57 -6.60
CA ARG A 18 15.01 20.64 -7.43
C ARG A 18 15.57 19.25 -7.71
N VAL A 19 16.45 19.19 -8.70
CA VAL A 19 17.27 18.01 -8.99
C VAL A 19 18.70 18.29 -8.59
N SER A 20 19.34 17.36 -7.89
CA SER A 20 20.75 17.51 -7.49
C SER A 20 21.73 17.29 -8.64
N GLU A 21 22.94 17.81 -8.50
CA GLU A 21 24.12 17.26 -9.20
C GLU A 21 24.31 15.76 -8.88
N PRO A 22 25.08 15.00 -9.68
CA PRO A 22 25.32 13.58 -9.43
C PRO A 22 25.82 13.29 -8.01
N ARG A 23 25.20 12.29 -7.37
CA ARG A 23 25.51 11.81 -6.02
C ARG A 23 25.66 10.30 -6.02
N THR A 24 26.33 9.79 -5.00
CA THR A 24 26.23 8.38 -4.59
C THR A 24 25.32 8.31 -3.36
N VAL A 25 24.28 7.47 -3.45
CA VAL A 25 23.40 7.16 -2.32
C VAL A 25 23.84 5.85 -1.70
N VAL A 26 24.16 5.87 -0.41
CA VAL A 26 24.57 4.69 0.36
C VAL A 26 23.43 4.26 1.25
N ILE A 27 23.02 3.01 1.13
CA ILE A 27 21.93 2.38 1.88
C ILE A 27 22.54 1.34 2.83
N ARG A 28 22.11 1.38 4.09
CA ARG A 28 22.46 0.38 5.10
C ARG A 28 21.17 -0.15 5.74
N GLY A 29 20.94 -1.45 5.61
CA GLY A 29 19.64 -2.02 6.00
C GLY A 29 18.51 -1.41 5.18
N ASP A 30 17.53 -0.83 5.86
CA ASP A 30 16.30 -0.22 5.32
C ASP A 30 16.37 1.32 5.18
N ARG A 31 17.56 1.92 5.40
CA ARG A 31 17.71 3.37 5.44
C ARG A 31 18.80 3.89 4.54
N ILE A 32 18.56 5.10 4.00
CA ILE A 32 19.60 5.92 3.39
C ILE A 32 20.55 6.37 4.51
N ALA A 33 21.79 5.86 4.47
CA ALA A 33 22.81 6.14 5.48
C ALA A 33 23.56 7.44 5.18
N SER A 34 23.83 7.72 3.90
CA SER A 34 24.50 8.93 3.47
C SER A 34 24.28 9.22 1.99
N ILE A 35 24.34 10.50 1.63
CA ILE A 35 24.34 10.98 0.25
C ILE A 35 25.63 11.80 0.09
N VAL A 36 26.52 11.36 -0.80
CA VAL A 36 27.83 12.01 -1.00
C VAL A 36 28.01 12.42 -2.45
N GLU A 37 28.89 13.38 -2.69
CA GLU A 37 29.25 13.81 -4.04
C GLU A 37 29.86 12.66 -4.84
N ALA A 38 29.54 12.63 -6.13
CA ALA A 38 30.05 11.61 -7.04
C ALA A 38 30.23 12.22 -8.44
N PRO A 39 31.21 11.74 -9.22
CA PRO A 39 31.27 12.10 -10.62
C PRO A 39 30.03 11.56 -11.36
N ALA A 40 29.65 12.22 -12.46
CA ALA A 40 28.69 11.65 -13.39
C ALA A 40 29.25 10.36 -13.99
N THR A 41 28.44 9.31 -14.09
CA THR A 41 28.83 8.03 -14.70
C THR A 41 27.81 7.64 -15.76
N GLY A 42 28.23 7.54 -17.03
CA GLY A 42 27.37 7.13 -18.13
C GLY A 42 26.18 8.05 -18.38
N GLU A 43 25.08 7.47 -18.87
CA GLU A 43 23.83 8.18 -19.13
C GLU A 43 23.22 8.78 -17.84
N PRO A 44 22.58 9.96 -17.91
CA PRO A 44 21.91 10.56 -16.76
C PRO A 44 20.85 9.63 -16.16
N ARG A 45 21.08 9.20 -14.91
CA ARG A 45 20.10 8.45 -14.10
C ARG A 45 19.53 9.34 -13.02
N TYR A 46 18.24 9.19 -12.76
CA TYR A 46 17.52 9.92 -11.74
C TYR A 46 17.06 8.96 -10.64
N LEU A 47 17.12 9.40 -9.40
CA LEU A 47 16.58 8.69 -8.25
C LEU A 47 15.53 9.57 -7.58
N ALA A 48 14.30 9.06 -7.50
CA ALA A 48 13.20 9.70 -6.79
C ALA A 48 12.82 8.87 -5.55
N PRO A 49 12.15 9.48 -4.56
CA PRO A 49 11.46 8.72 -3.52
C PRO A 49 10.48 7.72 -4.14
N GLY A 50 10.28 6.59 -3.48
CA GLY A 50 9.25 5.63 -3.89
C GLY A 50 7.86 6.27 -3.92
N LEU A 51 7.04 5.88 -4.89
CA LEU A 51 5.70 6.44 -5.05
C LEU A 51 4.79 5.94 -3.94
N VAL A 52 3.83 6.79 -3.54
CA VAL A 52 2.83 6.45 -2.53
C VAL A 52 1.45 6.58 -3.16
N ASP A 53 0.70 5.47 -3.21
CA ASP A 53 -0.70 5.49 -3.60
C ASP A 53 -1.59 5.56 -2.35
N ALA A 54 -2.31 6.67 -2.20
CA ALA A 54 -3.11 6.93 -1.02
C ALA A 54 -4.52 6.32 -1.08
N HIS A 55 -4.92 5.67 -2.18
CA HIS A 55 -6.28 5.13 -2.31
C HIS A 55 -6.34 3.94 -3.27
N VAL A 56 -6.15 2.74 -2.72
CA VAL A 56 -6.29 1.49 -3.48
C VAL A 56 -7.33 0.56 -2.85
N HIS A 57 -7.72 -0.44 -3.64
CA HIS A 57 -8.46 -1.62 -3.21
C HIS A 57 -7.77 -2.86 -3.79
N LEU A 58 -6.85 -3.47 -3.04
CA LEU A 58 -6.01 -4.56 -3.54
C LEU A 58 -6.83 -5.83 -3.85
N VAL A 59 -8.02 -5.98 -3.28
CA VAL A 59 -8.86 -7.16 -3.48
C VAL A 59 -9.70 -7.15 -4.78
N PHE A 60 -9.64 -6.08 -5.57
CA PHE A 60 -10.31 -6.02 -6.86
C PHE A 60 -9.36 -6.33 -8.02
N ASP A 61 -9.85 -7.01 -9.04
CA ASP A 61 -9.17 -7.06 -10.32
C ASP A 61 -9.44 -5.80 -11.14
N ALA A 62 -8.76 -5.68 -12.28
CA ALA A 62 -8.96 -4.59 -13.24
C ALA A 62 -9.92 -4.98 -14.39
N GLY A 63 -10.81 -5.96 -14.16
CA GLY A 63 -11.77 -6.45 -15.14
C GLY A 63 -12.96 -5.52 -15.35
N SER A 64 -13.88 -5.92 -16.23
CA SER A 64 -15.09 -5.14 -16.54
C SER A 64 -16.19 -5.23 -15.47
N ASP A 65 -16.13 -6.23 -14.58
CA ASP A 65 -17.00 -6.37 -13.41
C ASP A 65 -16.17 -6.77 -12.16
N PRO A 66 -15.38 -5.84 -11.60
CA PRO A 66 -14.48 -6.14 -10.49
C PRO A 66 -15.23 -6.55 -9.22
N VAL A 67 -16.47 -6.08 -9.05
CA VAL A 67 -17.32 -6.45 -7.91
C VAL A 67 -17.87 -7.86 -8.05
N GLY A 68 -18.31 -8.25 -9.26
CA GLY A 68 -18.73 -9.61 -9.57
C GLY A 68 -17.59 -10.61 -9.37
N SER A 69 -16.41 -10.32 -9.92
CA SER A 69 -15.20 -11.12 -9.71
C SER A 69 -14.88 -11.29 -8.23
N TYR A 70 -14.83 -10.19 -7.47
CA TYR A 70 -14.59 -10.23 -6.03
C TYR A 70 -15.60 -11.10 -5.27
N ARG A 71 -16.88 -11.02 -5.62
CA ARG A 71 -17.96 -11.79 -4.96
C ARG A 71 -17.85 -13.29 -5.25
N ALA A 72 -17.30 -13.67 -6.40
CA ALA A 72 -17.07 -15.07 -6.75
C ALA A 72 -15.88 -15.69 -5.99
N LEU A 73 -15.02 -14.87 -5.37
CA LEU A 73 -13.85 -15.32 -4.64
C LEU A 73 -14.16 -15.58 -3.16
N ASP A 74 -13.58 -16.64 -2.63
CA ASP A 74 -13.44 -16.89 -1.21
C ASP A 74 -12.26 -16.08 -0.62
N HIS A 75 -11.93 -16.34 0.65
CA HIS A 75 -10.80 -15.66 1.32
C HIS A 75 -9.47 -15.89 0.57
N GLU A 76 -9.16 -17.13 0.23
CA GLU A 76 -7.92 -17.49 -0.46
C GLU A 76 -7.81 -16.83 -1.84
N GLY A 77 -8.91 -16.78 -2.58
CA GLY A 77 -8.99 -16.06 -3.85
C GLY A 77 -8.69 -14.58 -3.69
N ARG A 78 -9.33 -13.92 -2.72
CA ARG A 78 -9.13 -12.48 -2.45
C ARG A 78 -7.71 -12.17 -1.98
N LEU A 79 -7.12 -13.04 -1.17
CA LEU A 79 -5.72 -12.93 -0.75
C LEU A 79 -4.77 -13.02 -1.95
N ARG A 80 -4.97 -14.01 -2.85
CA ARG A 80 -4.16 -14.13 -4.07
C ARG A 80 -4.26 -12.89 -4.95
N VAL A 81 -5.46 -12.34 -5.14
CA VAL A 81 -5.64 -11.10 -5.90
C VAL A 81 -4.93 -9.93 -5.21
N ALA A 82 -5.06 -9.79 -3.89
CA ALA A 82 -4.39 -8.74 -3.14
C ALA A 82 -2.87 -8.78 -3.26
N LEU A 83 -2.27 -9.96 -3.14
CA LEU A 83 -0.82 -10.14 -3.29
C LEU A 83 -0.36 -9.89 -4.73
N ALA A 84 -1.12 -10.34 -5.74
CA ALA A 84 -0.80 -10.08 -7.14
C ALA A 84 -0.83 -8.58 -7.47
N ASN A 85 -1.85 -7.86 -6.98
CA ASN A 85 -1.95 -6.42 -7.18
C ASN A 85 -0.87 -5.64 -6.42
N ALA A 86 -0.51 -6.08 -5.21
CA ALA A 86 0.60 -5.54 -4.45
C ALA A 86 1.93 -5.71 -5.21
N GLN A 87 2.15 -6.86 -5.84
CA GLN A 87 3.33 -7.09 -6.69
C GLN A 87 3.36 -6.16 -7.90
N VAL A 88 2.23 -5.94 -8.57
CA VAL A 88 2.13 -4.97 -9.67
C VAL A 88 2.49 -3.56 -9.19
N ALA A 89 1.99 -3.14 -8.03
CA ALA A 89 2.27 -1.82 -7.46
C ALA A 89 3.76 -1.60 -7.21
N ILE A 90 4.45 -2.55 -6.56
CA ILE A 90 5.89 -2.39 -6.28
C ILE A 90 6.74 -2.39 -7.56
N TRP A 91 6.33 -3.15 -8.60
CA TRP A 91 7.01 -3.13 -9.90
C TRP A 91 6.79 -1.83 -10.67
N ALA A 92 5.69 -1.13 -10.42
CA ALA A 92 5.43 0.21 -10.93
C ALA A 92 6.14 1.34 -10.14
N GLY A 93 6.93 1.00 -9.11
CA GLY A 93 7.65 1.96 -8.27
C GLY A 93 6.81 2.53 -7.11
N ILE A 94 5.62 1.99 -6.85
CA ILE A 94 4.81 2.31 -5.68
C ILE A 94 5.34 1.49 -4.51
N THR A 95 6.00 2.14 -3.56
CA THR A 95 6.61 1.48 -2.39
C THR A 95 5.70 1.46 -1.19
N THR A 96 4.63 2.24 -1.20
CA THR A 96 3.63 2.27 -0.12
C THR A 96 2.23 2.46 -0.70
N VAL A 97 1.28 1.68 -0.22
CA VAL A 97 -0.14 1.84 -0.57
C VAL A 97 -0.98 2.02 0.68
N ARG A 98 -2.07 2.78 0.55
CA ARG A 98 -3.12 2.85 1.55
C ARG A 98 -4.39 2.17 1.01
N ASP A 99 -4.62 0.95 1.46
CA ASP A 99 -5.85 0.21 1.12
C ASP A 99 -7.01 0.71 1.99
N LEU A 100 -8.06 1.22 1.33
CA LEU A 100 -9.18 1.87 2.01
C LEU A 100 -10.44 1.00 2.10
N GLY A 101 -10.38 -0.27 1.71
CA GLY A 101 -11.53 -1.16 1.81
C GLY A 101 -11.25 -2.55 1.27
N ALA A 102 -11.25 -3.52 2.17
CA ALA A 102 -11.19 -4.94 1.88
C ALA A 102 -11.71 -5.73 3.11
N PRO A 103 -12.09 -7.01 2.97
CA PRO A 103 -12.34 -7.87 4.13
C PRO A 103 -11.12 -7.88 5.05
N LEU A 104 -11.36 -7.71 6.36
CA LEU A 104 -10.28 -7.53 7.34
C LEU A 104 -9.27 -8.68 7.32
N ALA A 105 -9.75 -9.92 7.23
CA ALA A 105 -8.89 -11.10 7.21
C ALA A 105 -7.91 -11.07 6.02
N SER A 106 -8.43 -10.84 4.81
CA SER A 106 -7.62 -10.89 3.58
C SER A 106 -6.57 -9.78 3.52
N ILE A 107 -6.94 -8.54 3.89
CA ILE A 107 -5.99 -7.42 3.81
C ILE A 107 -4.96 -7.42 4.95
N ALA A 108 -5.36 -7.83 6.17
CA ALA A 108 -4.43 -7.97 7.28
C ALA A 108 -3.41 -9.08 6.99
N GLU A 109 -3.86 -10.20 6.41
CA GLU A 109 -2.98 -11.28 6.00
C GLU A 109 -2.03 -10.85 4.88
N ALA A 110 -2.53 -10.19 3.82
CA ALA A 110 -1.68 -9.67 2.75
C ALA A 110 -0.59 -8.71 3.29
N ALA A 111 -0.98 -7.76 4.16
CA ALA A 111 -0.06 -6.82 4.79
C ALA A 111 1.01 -7.55 5.62
N ALA A 112 0.61 -8.54 6.42
CA ALA A 112 1.53 -9.30 7.25
C ALA A 112 2.48 -10.18 6.41
N THR A 113 2.00 -10.82 5.36
CA THR A 113 2.80 -11.64 4.44
C THR A 113 3.88 -10.82 3.74
N ILE A 114 3.53 -9.64 3.24
CA ILE A 114 4.51 -8.72 2.62
C ILE A 114 5.49 -8.18 3.66
N ALA A 115 5.02 -7.78 4.85
CA ALA A 115 5.89 -7.30 5.93
C ALA A 115 6.91 -8.34 6.42
N ARG A 116 6.59 -9.64 6.32
CA ARG A 116 7.53 -10.75 6.61
C ARG A 116 8.47 -11.07 5.44
N GLY A 117 8.31 -10.44 4.28
CA GLY A 117 9.10 -10.69 3.08
C GLY A 117 8.74 -11.99 2.35
N GLU A 118 7.56 -12.57 2.64
CA GLU A 118 7.10 -13.83 2.03
C GLU A 118 6.49 -13.62 0.64
N ALA A 119 6.10 -12.39 0.31
CA ALA A 119 5.63 -11.98 -1.01
C ALA A 119 6.16 -10.58 -1.36
N PRO A 120 6.45 -10.30 -2.66
CA PRO A 120 6.81 -8.96 -3.08
C PRO A 120 5.61 -8.01 -3.02
N GLY A 121 5.80 -6.82 -2.45
CA GLY A 121 4.77 -5.79 -2.43
C GLY A 121 5.26 -4.50 -1.77
N PRO A 122 4.48 -3.42 -1.88
CA PRO A 122 4.67 -2.20 -1.09
C PRO A 122 4.36 -2.42 0.39
N ASP A 123 4.78 -1.48 1.22
CA ASP A 123 4.22 -1.34 2.57
C ASP A 123 2.70 -1.07 2.46
N ILE A 124 1.89 -1.86 3.18
CA ILE A 124 0.44 -1.73 3.16
C ILE A 124 -0.05 -1.03 4.44
N VAL A 125 -0.63 0.15 4.28
CA VAL A 125 -1.41 0.84 5.31
C VAL A 125 -2.89 0.54 5.08
N HIS A 126 -3.44 -0.48 5.72
CA HIS A 126 -4.83 -0.87 5.49
C HIS A 126 -5.81 -0.21 6.47
N ALA A 127 -7.02 0.07 5.98
CA ALA A 127 -8.16 0.48 6.80
C ALA A 127 -9.00 -0.71 7.30
N GLY A 128 -8.80 -1.92 6.74
CA GLY A 128 -9.72 -3.02 6.93
C GLY A 128 -11.02 -2.81 6.16
N ALA A 129 -12.13 -3.26 6.72
CA ALA A 129 -13.43 -3.06 6.10
C ALA A 129 -13.85 -1.60 6.19
N SER A 130 -14.30 -1.01 5.09
CA SER A 130 -14.83 0.35 5.11
C SER A 130 -16.11 0.40 5.95
N ILE A 131 -16.16 1.32 6.90
CA ILE A 131 -17.31 1.46 7.82
C ILE A 131 -18.43 2.16 7.07
N THR A 132 -19.59 1.53 7.00
CA THR A 132 -20.75 2.03 6.25
C THR A 132 -22.04 1.68 6.96
N ARG A 133 -23.14 2.35 6.64
CA ARG A 133 -24.47 1.93 7.14
C ARG A 133 -24.87 0.60 6.53
N VAL A 134 -25.79 -0.13 7.15
CA VAL A 134 -26.42 -1.31 6.53
C VAL A 134 -27.04 -0.93 5.17
N GLY A 135 -26.73 -1.72 4.14
CA GLY A 135 -27.07 -1.49 2.74
C GLY A 135 -26.24 -0.39 2.06
N GLY A 136 -25.22 0.14 2.73
CA GLY A 136 -24.41 1.25 2.25
C GLY A 136 -23.35 0.85 1.21
N HIS A 137 -22.76 1.85 0.57
CA HIS A 137 -21.68 1.64 -0.39
C HIS A 137 -20.49 0.93 0.28
N LEU A 138 -19.88 -0.02 -0.45
CA LEU A 138 -18.83 -0.95 0.01
C LEU A 138 -19.21 -1.89 1.16
N GLY A 139 -20.51 -2.08 1.43
CA GLY A 139 -20.99 -3.02 2.47
C GLY A 139 -20.47 -4.45 2.29
N MET A 140 -20.15 -4.86 1.06
CA MET A 140 -19.60 -6.18 0.76
C MET A 140 -18.24 -6.51 1.40
N PHE A 141 -17.55 -5.53 1.99
CA PHE A 141 -16.33 -5.74 2.77
C PHE A 141 -16.59 -6.13 4.24
N GLY A 142 -17.85 -6.12 4.70
CA GLY A 142 -18.22 -6.53 6.05
C GLY A 142 -18.07 -5.43 7.11
N GLY A 143 -18.06 -4.16 6.69
CA GLY A 143 -17.97 -2.99 7.57
C GLY A 143 -19.31 -2.31 7.86
N GLU A 144 -20.42 -2.99 7.60
CA GLU A 144 -21.76 -2.47 7.84
C GLU A 144 -22.05 -2.35 9.35
N VAL A 145 -22.54 -1.18 9.77
CA VAL A 145 -22.87 -0.87 11.17
C VAL A 145 -24.21 -0.13 11.27
N ARG A 146 -24.91 -0.32 12.39
CA ARG A 146 -26.20 0.30 12.69
C ARG A 146 -26.08 1.56 13.53
N ASP A 147 -25.06 1.63 14.37
CA ASP A 147 -24.86 2.70 15.32
C ASP A 147 -23.38 2.95 15.63
N ALA A 148 -23.12 3.99 16.43
CA ALA A 148 -21.77 4.38 16.81
C ALA A 148 -21.06 3.34 17.71
N ARG A 149 -21.81 2.48 18.43
CA ARG A 149 -21.22 1.43 19.26
C ARG A 149 -20.65 0.32 18.39
N GLU A 150 -21.42 -0.15 17.41
CA GLU A 150 -20.96 -1.12 16.41
C GLU A 150 -19.75 -0.56 15.62
N ALA A 151 -19.79 0.71 15.22
CA ALA A 151 -18.67 1.39 14.56
C ALA A 151 -17.38 1.36 15.40
N ARG A 152 -17.46 1.74 16.69
CA ARG A 152 -16.31 1.70 17.61
C ARG A 152 -15.78 0.29 17.81
N ALA A 153 -16.67 -0.70 17.93
CA ALA A 153 -16.27 -2.09 18.06
C ALA A 153 -15.53 -2.58 16.79
N LEU A 154 -16.02 -2.21 15.60
CA LEU A 154 -15.35 -2.51 14.35
C LEU A 154 -13.96 -1.86 14.26
N VAL A 155 -13.83 -0.57 14.59
CA VAL A 155 -12.53 0.12 14.65
C VAL A 155 -11.58 -0.61 15.58
N ALA A 156 -12.01 -0.98 16.79
CA ALA A 156 -11.17 -1.69 17.74
C ALA A 156 -10.66 -3.04 17.17
N ARG A 157 -11.53 -3.82 16.51
CA ARG A 157 -11.11 -5.07 15.86
C ARG A 157 -10.10 -4.84 14.74
N GLN A 158 -10.31 -3.81 13.92
CA GLN A 158 -9.41 -3.48 12.81
C GLN A 158 -8.04 -3.05 13.34
N VAL A 159 -7.99 -2.20 14.36
CA VAL A 159 -6.74 -1.77 15.01
C VAL A 159 -6.01 -2.96 15.63
N SER A 160 -6.71 -3.86 16.33
CA SER A 160 -6.10 -5.08 16.87
C SER A 160 -5.53 -6.01 15.79
N ALA A 161 -6.05 -5.94 14.57
CA ALA A 161 -5.55 -6.68 13.40
C ALA A 161 -4.49 -5.91 12.59
N GLY A 162 -3.96 -4.79 13.12
CA GLY A 162 -2.89 -4.02 12.50
C GLY A 162 -3.34 -2.87 11.60
N ALA A 163 -4.65 -2.59 11.51
CA ALA A 163 -5.13 -1.47 10.71
C ALA A 163 -4.59 -0.14 11.26
N ARG A 164 -4.06 0.66 10.35
CA ARG A 164 -3.46 1.98 10.63
C ARG A 164 -4.27 3.14 10.04
N ALA A 165 -5.42 2.83 9.44
CA ALA A 165 -6.36 3.78 8.91
C ALA A 165 -7.80 3.37 9.29
N VAL A 166 -8.73 4.33 9.20
CA VAL A 166 -10.17 4.09 9.28
C VAL A 166 -10.82 4.76 8.08
N LYS A 167 -11.61 4.02 7.32
CA LYS A 167 -12.40 4.56 6.21
C LYS A 167 -13.87 4.59 6.61
N LEU A 168 -14.46 5.78 6.57
CA LEU A 168 -15.91 5.97 6.69
C LEU A 168 -16.50 6.21 5.30
N VAL A 169 -17.60 5.54 5.00
CA VAL A 169 -18.42 5.77 3.81
C VAL A 169 -19.64 6.60 4.22
N VAL A 170 -19.63 7.88 3.86
CA VAL A 170 -20.62 8.87 4.33
C VAL A 170 -21.74 9.14 3.33
N SER A 171 -21.59 8.68 2.08
CA SER A 171 -22.56 8.83 1.00
C SER A 171 -22.71 7.52 0.21
N GLY A 172 -23.67 7.50 -0.72
CA GLY A 172 -23.64 6.53 -1.81
C GLY A 172 -22.43 6.71 -2.73
N GLY A 173 -22.27 5.79 -3.67
CA GLY A 173 -21.23 5.79 -4.69
C GLY A 173 -21.78 5.27 -6.01
#